data_AF-A0A7X4HN20-F1
#
_entry.id   AF-A0A7X4HN20-F1
#
_cell.length_a   1.000
_cell.length_b   1.000
_cell.length_c   1.000
_cell.angle_alpha   90.00
_cell.angle_beta   90.00
_cell.angle_gamma   90.00
#
_symmetry.space_group_name_H-M   'P 1'
#
loop_
_entity.id
_entity.type
_entity.pdbx_description
1 polymer ?
#
loop_
_entity_poly.entity_id
_entity_poly.type
_entity_poly.pdbx_seq_one_letter_code
_entity_poly.pdbx_strand_id
1 'polypeptide(L)'
;MRKNTRIVSMAAAALLAVAPVAASAVPVNAAISLGTVTNTTGTTSTTTATTAKPTDRSYFTYGNQVIDAASTTDKTANVVPTTISIKAKDTVASVTTAINDLGLVFFSTNNASGEKVNLKDSEVAAILKNAGVTLDKDNKNITAVPTSDFNLTLTGTGSTSTQTATVQIPVVVSGSSSTTDTTQNPVINWSLNGQSKGSVNGQIFQVAVGSQFNPTNFVNSNGEPVIISAVQNSNNNTAASLEATSNPVNTSEAGRYYNVTLTATGLTGKKTTATYTVLITSSHKQALYANGASSIATYHIYGINVRPASTTFKDGDTVYVADQTRTLNNVSYSQVSTKSKSDANSSNIWVKTSSLVKPAGDTNTKTLPVMVDSRAYDKNGNYLGHMYYAYNDIEIVPTVVTINGKTYYKVANKDEYVRVTNITGNQRTLKHNAYIYWSSYRRTPGTGKMYRGQTVTTYGGQMRFKNGKKYYRIEGCRNNNKRYIKAVNFY
;
A
#
# COMPACT_ATOMS: atom_id res chain seq x y z
N MET A 1 24.72 -76.57 7.99
CA MET A 1 24.53 -76.65 6.53
C MET A 1 24.72 -75.27 5.92
N ARG A 2 25.61 -75.17 4.90
CA ARG A 2 25.61 -74.31 3.70
C ARG A 2 24.53 -73.20 3.63
N LYS A 3 24.71 -71.98 3.12
CA LYS A 3 25.74 -71.25 2.35
C LYS A 3 25.15 -69.82 2.14
N ASN A 4 26.03 -68.80 2.05
CA ASN A 4 25.99 -67.58 1.21
C ASN A 4 24.72 -66.67 1.25
N THR A 5 24.82 -65.34 1.36
CA THR A 5 25.44 -64.45 0.36
C THR A 5 25.89 -63.09 0.92
N ARG A 6 26.96 -62.59 0.28
CA ARG A 6 27.76 -61.39 0.54
C ARG A 6 27.04 -60.09 0.19
N ILE A 7 27.34 -59.00 0.91
CA ILE A 7 27.72 -57.70 0.32
C ILE A 7 28.81 -57.07 1.19
N VAL A 8 29.99 -56.86 0.59
CA VAL A 8 31.07 -55.99 1.04
C VAL A 8 31.19 -54.91 -0.03
N SER A 9 31.17 -53.64 0.36
CA SER A 9 31.78 -52.52 -0.38
C SER A 9 31.64 -51.26 0.49
N MET A 10 32.68 -50.73 1.12
CA MET A 10 33.92 -50.11 0.61
C MET A 10 33.84 -48.59 0.76
N ALA A 11 34.88 -48.07 1.41
CA ALA A 11 35.11 -46.68 1.77
C ALA A 11 35.10 -45.75 0.56
N ALA A 12 34.51 -44.57 0.73
CA ALA A 12 34.59 -43.47 -0.22
C ALA A 12 35.97 -42.80 -0.09
N ALA A 13 36.76 -42.88 -1.16
CA ALA A 13 37.97 -42.09 -1.35
C ALA A 13 37.59 -40.66 -1.76
N ALA A 14 38.09 -39.67 -1.02
CA ALA A 14 38.00 -38.27 -1.39
C ALA A 14 39.02 -37.96 -2.50
N LEU A 15 38.53 -37.58 -3.68
CA LEU A 15 39.35 -37.08 -4.78
C LEU A 15 39.35 -35.54 -4.72
N LEU A 16 40.50 -34.95 -4.41
CA LEU A 16 40.77 -33.53 -4.59
C LEU A 16 40.88 -33.24 -6.10
N ALA A 17 39.93 -32.48 -6.65
CA ALA A 17 40.05 -31.87 -7.96
C ALA A 17 40.09 -30.35 -7.81
N VAL A 18 41.24 -29.76 -8.14
CA VAL A 18 41.45 -28.31 -8.20
C VAL A 18 40.70 -27.77 -9.42
N ALA A 19 39.74 -26.88 -9.21
CA ALA A 19 39.05 -26.19 -10.29
C ALA A 19 39.84 -24.92 -10.70
N PRO A 20 39.94 -24.60 -12.01
CA PRO A 20 40.58 -23.38 -12.48
C PRO A 20 39.73 -22.15 -12.15
N VAL A 21 40.41 -21.08 -11.74
CA VAL A 21 39.84 -19.74 -11.58
C VAL A 21 39.52 -19.19 -12.97
N ALA A 22 38.24 -19.21 -13.35
CA ALA A 22 37.76 -18.47 -14.51
C ALA A 22 37.58 -17.00 -14.08
N ALA A 23 38.48 -16.13 -14.54
CA ALA A 23 38.26 -14.69 -14.53
C ALA A 23 37.00 -14.39 -15.35
N SER A 24 35.95 -13.83 -14.71
CA SER A 24 34.78 -13.36 -15.44
C SER A 24 35.18 -12.09 -16.20
N ALA A 25 35.45 -12.22 -17.50
CA ALA A 25 35.40 -11.09 -18.40
C ALA A 25 33.93 -10.63 -18.46
N VAL A 26 33.67 -9.39 -18.02
CA VAL A 26 32.39 -8.72 -18.23
C VAL A 26 32.22 -8.56 -19.75
N PRO A 27 31.13 -9.03 -20.38
CA PRO A 27 30.89 -8.75 -21.78
C PRO A 27 30.68 -7.24 -21.95
N VAL A 28 31.48 -6.64 -22.83
CA VAL A 28 31.26 -5.29 -23.34
C VAL A 28 30.01 -5.36 -24.23
N ASN A 29 28.88 -4.81 -23.77
CA ASN A 29 27.66 -4.69 -24.56
C ASN A 29 27.96 -3.84 -25.81
N ALA A 30 27.95 -4.47 -26.99
CA ALA A 30 27.98 -3.76 -28.25
C ALA A 30 26.65 -3.02 -28.43
N ALA A 31 26.71 -1.69 -28.55
CA ALA A 31 25.55 -0.89 -28.95
C ALA A 31 25.26 -1.13 -30.43
N ILE A 32 24.03 -1.50 -30.77
CA ILE A 32 23.58 -1.57 -32.16
C ILE A 32 23.15 -0.15 -32.56
N SER A 33 23.86 0.44 -33.51
CA SER A 33 23.49 1.72 -34.13
C SER A 33 22.18 1.55 -34.88
N LEU A 34 21.16 2.33 -34.54
CA LEU A 34 19.97 2.46 -35.38
C LEU A 34 20.41 3.08 -36.72
N GLY A 35 19.99 2.45 -37.82
CA GLY A 35 20.08 3.08 -39.14
C GLY A 35 19.21 4.34 -39.17
N THR A 36 19.58 5.29 -40.04
CA THR A 36 18.85 6.55 -40.27
C THR A 36 17.34 6.38 -40.21
N VAL A 37 16.68 7.18 -39.35
CA VAL A 37 15.22 7.31 -39.30
C VAL A 37 14.76 7.85 -40.65
N THR A 38 14.26 6.96 -41.52
CA THR A 38 13.73 7.37 -42.82
C THR A 38 12.28 7.81 -42.68
N ASN A 39 12.08 9.06 -43.08
CA ASN A 39 10.83 9.79 -43.27
C ASN A 39 9.64 8.92 -43.73
N THR A 40 8.52 9.01 -43.00
CA THR A 40 7.19 8.91 -43.60
C THR A 40 6.31 9.99 -42.99
N THR A 41 5.89 10.92 -43.84
CA THR A 41 5.07 12.10 -43.60
C THR A 41 3.86 11.85 -42.70
N GLY A 42 3.73 12.63 -41.62
CA GLY A 42 2.54 12.66 -40.78
C GLY A 42 2.66 13.57 -39.55
N THR A 43 2.27 14.84 -39.74
CA THR A 43 1.84 15.83 -38.73
C THR A 43 2.78 16.15 -37.56
N THR A 44 3.43 17.31 -37.68
CA THR A 44 4.12 18.07 -36.64
C THR A 44 3.25 18.27 -35.39
N SER A 45 3.63 17.68 -34.26
CA SER A 45 3.18 18.10 -32.93
C SER A 45 4.39 18.56 -32.11
N THR A 46 4.56 19.87 -32.03
CA THR A 46 5.54 20.53 -31.15
C THR A 46 5.15 20.32 -29.68
N THR A 47 5.98 19.60 -28.93
CA THR A 47 5.88 19.47 -27.47
C THR A 47 7.12 20.09 -26.82
N THR A 48 6.89 20.98 -25.84
CA THR A 48 7.94 21.70 -25.11
C THR A 48 8.23 20.99 -23.78
N ALA A 49 9.51 20.70 -23.49
CA ALA A 49 9.93 20.08 -22.23
C ALA A 49 9.83 21.06 -21.04
N THR A 50 9.51 20.57 -19.84
CA THR A 50 9.30 21.35 -18.60
C THR A 50 10.55 21.46 -17.69
N THR A 51 11.66 20.83 -18.09
CA THR A 51 12.99 20.89 -17.42
C THR A 51 14.02 21.57 -18.32
N ALA A 52 15.12 22.07 -17.75
CA ALA A 52 16.17 22.74 -18.52
C ALA A 52 16.76 21.78 -19.58
N LYS A 53 16.46 22.05 -20.85
CA LYS A 53 16.95 21.24 -21.98
C LYS A 53 18.49 21.25 -22.02
N PRO A 54 19.16 20.12 -22.35
CA PRO A 54 20.59 20.12 -22.56
C PRO A 54 20.97 21.08 -23.68
N THR A 55 22.11 21.78 -23.55
CA THR A 55 22.54 22.79 -24.52
C THR A 55 23.42 22.24 -25.64
N ASP A 56 23.91 21.00 -25.52
CA ASP A 56 25.04 20.51 -26.31
C ASP A 56 24.90 19.06 -26.81
N ARG A 57 23.76 18.38 -26.58
CA ARG A 57 23.61 16.95 -26.88
C ARG A 57 22.20 16.55 -27.30
N SER A 58 22.09 15.40 -27.96
CA SER A 58 20.81 14.70 -28.16
C SER A 58 20.27 14.18 -26.82
N TYR A 59 18.95 14.04 -26.69
CA TYR A 59 18.32 13.59 -25.44
C TYR A 59 16.96 12.94 -25.68
N PHE A 60 16.46 12.25 -24.66
CA PHE A 60 15.10 11.72 -24.63
C PHE A 60 14.25 12.51 -23.64
N THR A 61 12.93 12.50 -23.83
CA THR A 61 11.96 12.93 -22.83
C THR A 61 10.93 11.84 -22.55
N TYR A 62 10.37 11.89 -21.35
CA TYR A 62 9.22 11.10 -20.92
C TYR A 62 8.27 12.02 -20.14
N GLY A 63 6.99 12.05 -20.51
CA GLY A 63 6.01 12.94 -19.87
C GLY A 63 6.42 14.42 -19.89
N ASN A 64 7.04 14.87 -20.99
CA ASN A 64 7.63 16.21 -21.17
C ASN A 64 8.81 16.55 -20.23
N GLN A 65 9.38 15.59 -19.51
CA GLN A 65 10.60 15.78 -18.71
C GLN A 65 11.82 15.20 -19.43
N VAL A 66 12.95 15.90 -19.36
CA VAL A 66 14.23 15.44 -19.91
C VAL A 66 14.74 14.24 -19.13
N ILE A 67 15.13 13.19 -19.85
CA ILE A 67 15.92 12.07 -19.32
C ILE A 67 17.40 12.42 -19.59
N ASP A 68 18.17 12.60 -18.52
CA ASP A 68 19.57 13.04 -18.61
C ASP A 68 20.51 11.88 -18.98
N ALA A 69 21.75 12.20 -19.34
CA ALA A 69 22.77 11.20 -19.60
C ALA A 69 23.29 10.59 -18.28
N ALA A 70 23.50 9.28 -18.27
CA ALA A 70 24.18 8.64 -17.15
C ALA A 70 25.59 9.23 -16.98
N SER A 71 25.94 9.53 -15.73
CA SER A 71 27.25 10.06 -15.34
C SER A 71 27.92 9.15 -14.32
N THR A 72 29.17 9.45 -13.97
CA THR A 72 29.88 8.75 -12.90
C THR A 72 29.19 8.90 -11.55
N THR A 73 28.58 10.06 -11.30
CA THR A 73 27.87 10.45 -10.07
C THR A 73 26.43 9.93 -10.03
N ASP A 74 25.73 9.94 -11.17
CA ASP A 74 24.39 9.42 -11.30
C ASP A 74 24.30 8.46 -12.49
N LYS A 75 24.47 7.16 -12.19
CA LYS A 75 24.43 6.08 -13.17
C LYS A 75 23.01 5.75 -13.64
N THR A 76 22.00 6.31 -12.98
CA THR A 76 20.57 6.03 -13.21
C THR A 76 19.83 7.18 -13.89
N ALA A 77 20.51 8.30 -14.15
CA ALA A 77 19.93 9.49 -14.77
C ALA A 77 19.27 9.21 -16.14
N ASN A 78 19.73 8.19 -16.86
CA ASN A 78 19.18 7.78 -18.15
C ASN A 78 18.07 6.72 -18.08
N VAL A 79 17.52 6.44 -16.90
CA VAL A 79 16.49 5.42 -16.69
C VAL A 79 15.10 6.05 -16.79
N VAL A 80 14.22 5.46 -17.60
CA VAL A 80 12.81 5.89 -17.67
C VAL A 80 12.14 5.62 -16.32
N PRO A 81 11.39 6.58 -15.74
CA PRO A 81 10.71 6.40 -14.46
C PRO A 81 9.42 5.58 -14.58
N THR A 82 9.47 4.47 -15.31
CA THR A 82 8.38 3.50 -15.50
C THR A 82 8.96 2.13 -15.85
N THR A 83 8.14 1.09 -15.88
CA THR A 83 8.58 -0.28 -16.20
C THR A 83 7.69 -0.91 -17.25
N ILE A 84 8.24 -1.78 -18.08
CA ILE A 84 7.47 -2.74 -18.88
C ILE A 84 7.62 -4.15 -18.31
N SER A 85 6.65 -5.03 -18.57
CA SER A 85 6.71 -6.43 -18.13
C SER A 85 6.83 -7.36 -19.32
N ILE A 86 7.71 -8.37 -19.22
CA ILE A 86 7.91 -9.39 -20.25
C ILE A 86 7.92 -10.78 -19.59
N LYS A 87 7.31 -11.77 -20.24
CA LYS A 87 7.38 -13.19 -19.89
C LYS A 87 7.65 -14.07 -21.10
N ALA A 88 8.08 -15.30 -20.83
CA ALA A 88 8.06 -16.34 -21.84
C ALA A 88 6.63 -16.50 -22.42
N LYS A 89 6.56 -16.72 -23.73
CA LYS A 89 5.34 -16.77 -24.57
C LYS A 89 4.72 -15.42 -24.94
N ASP A 90 5.25 -14.29 -24.49
CA ASP A 90 4.88 -13.00 -25.08
C ASP A 90 5.40 -12.90 -26.52
N THR A 91 4.80 -12.01 -27.31
CA THR A 91 5.23 -11.75 -28.69
C THR A 91 6.11 -10.52 -28.74
N VAL A 92 7.05 -10.47 -29.69
CA VAL A 92 7.87 -9.27 -29.93
C VAL A 92 6.98 -8.06 -30.23
N ALA A 93 5.91 -8.26 -31.02
CA ALA A 93 4.92 -7.22 -31.32
C ALA A 93 4.29 -6.61 -30.05
N SER A 94 3.95 -7.44 -29.05
CA SER A 94 3.40 -6.95 -27.78
C SER A 94 4.39 -6.08 -27.00
N VAL A 95 5.69 -6.41 -27.04
CA VAL A 95 6.74 -5.61 -26.42
C VAL A 95 6.98 -4.32 -27.20
N THR A 96 6.93 -4.38 -28.55
CA THR A 96 7.00 -3.20 -29.41
C THR A 96 5.91 -2.19 -29.08
N THR A 97 4.66 -2.64 -28.98
CA THR A 97 3.54 -1.80 -28.56
C THR A 97 3.80 -1.19 -27.20
N ALA A 98 4.21 -2.00 -26.21
CA ALA A 98 4.49 -1.50 -24.85
C ALA A 98 5.57 -0.41 -24.82
N ILE A 99 6.64 -0.52 -25.62
CA ILE A 99 7.71 0.49 -25.69
C ILE A 99 7.20 1.77 -26.38
N ASN A 100 6.49 1.64 -27.51
CA ASN A 100 5.98 2.79 -28.27
C ASN A 100 4.87 3.55 -27.52
N ASP A 101 4.13 2.86 -26.64
CA ASP A 101 3.08 3.43 -25.80
C ASP A 101 3.64 4.19 -24.58
N LEU A 102 4.93 4.04 -24.24
CA LEU A 102 5.58 4.85 -23.19
C LEU A 102 5.58 6.35 -23.54
N GLY A 103 5.40 6.72 -24.80
CA GLY A 103 5.40 8.11 -25.22
C GLY A 103 6.77 8.78 -25.11
N LEU A 104 7.85 8.01 -25.24
CA LEU A 104 9.20 8.56 -25.31
C LEU A 104 9.34 9.45 -26.55
N VAL A 105 10.02 10.58 -26.40
CA VAL A 105 10.33 11.50 -27.51
C VAL A 105 11.84 11.68 -27.58
N PHE A 106 12.42 11.47 -28.75
CA PHE A 106 13.84 11.67 -29.03
C PHE A 106 14.07 13.03 -29.68
N PHE A 107 15.09 13.74 -29.21
CA PHE A 107 15.53 15.00 -29.77
C PHE A 107 16.95 14.83 -30.29
N SER A 108 17.12 14.94 -31.62
CA SER A 108 18.41 14.73 -32.28
C SER A 108 19.45 15.80 -31.92
N THR A 109 19.02 17.00 -31.50
CA THR A 109 19.84 18.08 -30.93
C THR A 109 19.02 18.91 -29.92
N ASN A 110 19.66 19.84 -29.22
CA ASN A 110 19.02 20.80 -28.31
C ASN A 110 17.97 21.73 -28.96
N ASN A 111 17.98 21.83 -30.30
CA ASN A 111 17.14 22.72 -31.10
C ASN A 111 16.25 21.96 -32.09
N ALA A 112 16.35 20.63 -32.13
CA ALA A 112 15.50 19.81 -32.98
C ALA A 112 14.05 19.77 -32.47
N SER A 113 13.12 19.56 -33.39
CA SER A 113 11.77 19.11 -33.03
C SER A 113 11.85 17.68 -32.50
N GLY A 114 11.13 17.39 -31.43
CA GLY A 114 11.10 16.05 -30.85
C GLY A 114 10.33 15.07 -31.73
N GLU A 115 10.86 13.86 -31.87
CA GLU A 115 10.24 12.76 -32.60
C GLU A 115 9.79 11.68 -31.62
N LYS A 116 8.52 11.27 -31.69
CA LYS A 116 8.05 10.16 -30.87
C LYS A 116 8.80 8.90 -31.26
N VAL A 117 9.32 8.18 -30.26
CA VAL A 117 9.92 6.86 -30.45
C VAL A 117 8.85 5.92 -31.02
N ASN A 118 9.14 5.37 -32.20
CA ASN A 118 8.25 4.47 -32.91
C ASN A 118 9.05 3.34 -33.55
N LEU A 119 9.32 2.30 -32.75
CA LEU A 119 10.14 1.16 -33.13
C LEU A 119 9.33 0.14 -33.94
N LYS A 120 10.02 -0.55 -34.84
CA LYS A 120 9.54 -1.73 -35.56
C LYS A 120 9.88 -3.00 -34.78
N ASP A 121 9.10 -4.07 -34.99
CA ASP A 121 9.33 -5.38 -34.36
C ASP A 121 10.75 -5.91 -34.60
N SER A 122 11.33 -5.65 -35.77
CA SER A 122 12.71 -6.06 -36.08
C SER A 122 13.75 -5.38 -35.19
N GLU A 123 13.52 -4.12 -34.81
CA GLU A 123 14.42 -3.35 -33.94
C GLU A 123 14.28 -3.82 -32.50
N VAL A 124 13.05 -4.03 -32.04
CA VAL A 124 12.76 -4.56 -30.70
C VAL A 124 13.29 -5.97 -30.53
N ALA A 125 13.20 -6.83 -31.56
CA ALA A 125 13.80 -8.15 -31.54
C ALA A 125 15.32 -8.11 -31.33
N ALA A 126 16.03 -7.15 -31.96
CA ALA A 126 17.46 -6.98 -31.77
C ALA A 126 17.81 -6.48 -30.36
N ILE A 127 17.04 -5.52 -29.85
CA ILE A 127 17.16 -4.98 -28.48
C ILE A 127 16.96 -6.08 -27.43
N LEU A 128 15.92 -6.91 -27.60
CA LEU A 128 15.63 -8.04 -26.71
C LEU A 128 16.75 -9.07 -26.67
N LYS A 129 17.31 -9.44 -27.83
CA LYS A 129 18.44 -10.37 -27.89
C LYS A 129 19.68 -9.81 -27.19
N ASN A 130 19.98 -8.52 -27.36
CA ASN A 130 21.10 -7.87 -26.70
C ASN A 130 20.94 -7.83 -25.16
N ALA A 131 19.69 -7.83 -24.69
CA ALA A 131 19.34 -7.90 -23.27
C ALA A 131 19.28 -9.34 -22.71
N GLY A 132 19.63 -10.35 -23.50
CA GLY A 132 19.64 -11.76 -23.08
C GLY A 132 18.29 -12.47 -23.16
N VAL A 133 17.30 -11.92 -23.87
CA VAL A 133 16.02 -12.58 -24.15
C VAL A 133 16.17 -13.53 -25.34
N THR A 134 15.67 -14.76 -25.21
CA THR A 134 15.67 -15.74 -26.29
C THR A 134 14.37 -15.66 -27.07
N LEU A 135 14.47 -15.60 -28.40
CA LEU A 135 13.34 -15.59 -29.32
C LEU A 135 13.25 -16.91 -30.08
N ASP A 136 12.09 -17.17 -30.69
CA ASP A 136 11.92 -18.26 -31.64
C ASP A 136 12.67 -17.99 -32.95
N LYS A 137 12.70 -19.02 -33.83
CA LYS A 137 13.40 -18.96 -35.12
C LYS A 137 12.94 -17.81 -36.03
N ASP A 138 11.70 -17.37 -35.87
CA ASP A 138 11.08 -16.33 -36.71
C ASP A 138 11.21 -14.92 -36.08
N ASN A 139 11.84 -14.80 -34.91
CA ASN A 139 11.94 -13.56 -34.11
C ASN A 139 10.58 -12.92 -33.78
N LYS A 140 9.55 -13.73 -33.60
CA LYS A 140 8.18 -13.27 -33.31
C LYS A 140 7.76 -13.55 -31.88
N ASN A 141 8.23 -14.65 -31.29
CA ASN A 141 7.81 -15.10 -29.97
C ASN A 141 8.99 -15.18 -29.01
N ILE A 142 8.76 -14.81 -27.75
CA ILE A 142 9.73 -14.91 -26.67
C ILE A 142 9.69 -16.32 -26.09
N THR A 143 10.80 -17.05 -26.17
CA THR A 143 10.91 -18.44 -25.69
C THR A 143 11.52 -18.53 -24.30
N ALA A 144 12.43 -17.60 -23.94
CA ALA A 144 13.00 -17.49 -22.61
C ALA A 144 13.40 -16.05 -22.29
N VAL A 145 13.41 -15.70 -21.00
CA VAL A 145 13.76 -14.38 -20.46
C VAL A 145 14.84 -14.56 -19.37
N PRO A 146 15.69 -13.54 -19.13
CA PRO A 146 16.64 -13.55 -18.02
C PRO A 146 15.98 -13.85 -16.66
N THR A 147 16.74 -14.42 -15.73
CA THR A 147 16.23 -14.81 -14.39
C THR A 147 16.13 -13.65 -13.40
N SER A 148 16.51 -12.44 -13.81
CA SER A 148 16.43 -11.22 -13.01
C SER A 148 15.92 -10.07 -13.88
N ASP A 149 15.34 -9.06 -13.25
CA ASP A 149 15.00 -7.80 -13.91
C ASP A 149 16.23 -7.20 -14.61
N PHE A 150 15.99 -6.55 -15.73
CA PHE A 150 17.05 -6.00 -16.59
C PHE A 150 16.54 -4.73 -17.28
N ASN A 151 17.44 -3.99 -17.92
CA ASN A 151 17.06 -2.80 -18.68
C ASN A 151 17.19 -3.06 -20.19
N LEU A 152 16.23 -2.57 -20.97
CA LEU A 152 16.41 -2.40 -22.41
C LEU A 152 17.09 -1.06 -22.68
N THR A 153 18.19 -1.08 -23.42
CA THR A 153 18.87 0.13 -23.86
C THR A 153 18.40 0.52 -25.25
N LEU A 154 17.84 1.73 -25.36
CA LEU A 154 17.62 2.40 -26.65
C LEU A 154 18.73 3.43 -26.87
N THR A 155 19.21 3.53 -28.11
CA THR A 155 20.21 4.53 -28.50
C THR A 155 19.67 5.37 -29.65
N GLY A 156 19.43 6.66 -29.40
CA GLY A 156 19.07 7.60 -30.46
C GLY A 156 20.34 8.22 -31.05
N THR A 157 20.46 8.19 -32.39
CA THR A 157 21.56 8.86 -33.10
C THR A 157 21.06 10.20 -33.63
N GLY A 158 21.74 11.27 -33.26
CA GLY A 158 21.45 12.64 -33.68
C GLY A 158 21.84 12.91 -35.14
N SER A 159 21.86 14.19 -35.51
CA SER A 159 22.12 14.62 -36.90
C SER A 159 23.52 14.24 -37.42
N THR A 160 24.46 13.94 -36.54
CA THR A 160 25.76 13.34 -36.85
C THR A 160 25.90 12.02 -36.09
N SER A 161 26.58 11.03 -36.68
CA SER A 161 26.80 9.70 -36.06
C SER A 161 27.53 9.75 -34.71
N THR A 162 28.19 10.87 -34.41
CA THR A 162 28.91 11.12 -33.15
C THR A 162 28.01 11.64 -32.03
N GLN A 163 26.81 12.14 -32.34
CA GLN A 163 25.83 12.57 -31.35
C GLN A 163 24.90 11.39 -31.06
N THR A 164 25.05 10.78 -29.89
CA THR A 164 24.15 9.71 -29.45
C THR A 164 23.59 10.02 -28.08
N ALA A 165 22.34 9.60 -27.85
CA ALA A 165 21.73 9.57 -26.52
C ALA A 165 21.30 8.14 -26.22
N THR A 166 21.42 7.72 -24.97
CA THR A 166 20.94 6.42 -24.53
C THR A 166 19.84 6.59 -23.50
N VAL A 167 18.81 5.75 -23.55
CA VAL A 167 17.80 5.65 -22.50
C VAL A 167 17.60 4.18 -22.12
N GLN A 168 17.43 3.93 -20.82
CA GLN A 168 17.23 2.60 -20.24
C GLN A 168 15.77 2.43 -19.82
N ILE A 169 15.10 1.42 -20.35
CA ILE A 169 13.74 1.05 -19.97
C ILE A 169 13.82 -0.15 -19.02
N PRO A 170 13.44 0.01 -17.73
CA PRO A 170 13.35 -1.11 -16.82
C PRO A 170 12.34 -2.17 -17.27
N VAL A 171 12.78 -3.42 -17.29
CA VAL A 171 11.97 -4.61 -17.57
C VAL A 171 11.85 -5.46 -16.33
N VAL A 172 10.60 -5.73 -15.96
CA VAL A 172 10.25 -6.69 -14.93
C VAL A 172 10.00 -8.04 -15.58
N VAL A 173 10.77 -9.06 -15.16
CA VAL A 173 10.58 -10.42 -15.68
C VAL A 173 9.48 -11.14 -14.91
N SER A 174 8.34 -11.34 -15.57
CA SER A 174 7.25 -12.16 -15.05
C SER A 174 7.54 -13.63 -15.30
N GLY A 175 8.49 -14.23 -14.55
CA GLY A 175 8.84 -15.63 -14.75
C GLY A 175 10.04 -16.22 -14.01
N SER A 176 10.78 -15.44 -13.20
CA SER A 176 11.82 -16.01 -12.33
C SER A 176 11.35 -15.98 -10.88
N SER A 177 11.22 -17.16 -10.31
CA SER A 177 10.79 -17.41 -8.93
C SER A 177 11.85 -16.92 -7.94
N SER A 178 11.83 -15.63 -7.58
CA SER A 178 11.71 -15.33 -6.15
C SER A 178 10.25 -15.60 -5.83
N THR A 179 9.97 -16.46 -4.85
CA THR A 179 8.64 -17.00 -4.59
C THR A 179 7.58 -15.92 -4.66
N THR A 180 6.80 -15.91 -5.75
CA THR A 180 5.66 -15.05 -5.88
C THR A 180 4.67 -15.51 -4.83
N ASP A 181 4.57 -14.75 -3.74
CA ASP A 181 3.36 -14.84 -2.95
C ASP A 181 2.23 -14.21 -3.77
N THR A 182 1.63 -15.04 -4.62
CA THR A 182 0.44 -14.74 -5.42
C THR A 182 -0.82 -14.72 -4.57
N THR A 183 -0.72 -15.04 -3.28
CA THR A 183 -1.85 -15.02 -2.35
C THR A 183 -2.04 -13.65 -1.70
N GLN A 184 -1.00 -12.82 -1.63
CA GLN A 184 -1.03 -11.52 -0.97
C GLN A 184 -1.49 -10.37 -1.88
N ASN A 185 -2.03 -9.33 -1.26
CA ASN A 185 -2.51 -8.12 -1.94
C ASN A 185 -1.35 -7.12 -2.13
N PRO A 186 -1.43 -6.22 -3.13
CA PRO A 186 -0.46 -5.15 -3.30
C PRO A 186 -0.34 -4.26 -2.06
N VAL A 187 0.82 -3.62 -1.87
CA VAL A 187 1.08 -2.74 -0.73
C VAL A 187 1.29 -1.32 -1.23
N ILE A 188 0.56 -0.37 -0.64
CA ILE A 188 0.69 1.07 -0.95
C ILE A 188 1.52 1.74 0.15
N ASN A 189 2.66 2.29 -0.25
CA ASN A 189 3.62 2.96 0.62
C ASN A 189 3.84 4.40 0.19
N TRP A 190 4.42 5.21 1.09
CA TRP A 190 4.82 6.57 0.77
C TRP A 190 6.23 6.89 1.28
N SER A 191 6.80 7.94 0.72
CA SER A 191 8.07 8.52 1.13
C SER A 191 7.93 10.01 1.37
N LEU A 192 8.71 10.53 2.31
CA LEU A 192 8.86 11.95 2.60
C LEU A 192 10.29 12.34 2.27
N ASN A 193 10.48 13.26 1.32
CA ASN A 193 11.78 13.72 0.87
C ASN A 193 12.74 12.55 0.53
N GLY A 194 12.22 11.55 -0.21
CA GLY A 194 12.94 10.34 -0.59
C GLY A 194 13.08 9.27 0.50
N GLN A 195 12.70 9.55 1.75
CA GLN A 195 12.77 8.57 2.85
C GLN A 195 11.47 7.78 2.97
N SER A 196 11.54 6.46 2.87
CA SER A 196 10.37 5.58 3.01
C SER A 196 9.74 5.68 4.40
N LYS A 197 8.41 5.76 4.46
CA LYS A 197 7.60 5.89 5.69
C LYS A 197 6.59 4.75 5.86
N GLY A 198 6.60 3.74 4.99
CA GLY A 198 5.66 2.62 5.05
C GLY A 198 4.28 3.00 4.52
N SER A 199 3.21 2.46 5.12
CA SER A 199 1.84 2.60 4.57
C SER A 199 1.31 4.04 4.62
N VAL A 200 0.68 4.47 3.52
CA VAL A 200 0.02 5.78 3.41
C VAL A 200 -1.39 5.81 4.00
N ASN A 201 -1.98 4.64 4.28
CA ASN A 201 -3.37 4.57 4.71
C ASN A 201 -3.56 5.26 6.07
N GLY A 202 -4.55 6.15 6.15
CA GLY A 202 -4.84 6.98 7.31
C GLY A 202 -3.86 8.14 7.55
N GLN A 203 -2.88 8.35 6.68
CA GLN A 203 -1.96 9.49 6.81
C GLN A 203 -2.68 10.80 6.52
N ILE A 204 -2.18 11.88 7.14
CA ILE A 204 -2.74 13.21 6.98
C ILE A 204 -1.61 14.16 6.63
N PHE A 205 -1.77 14.87 5.52
CA PHE A 205 -0.77 15.78 4.98
C PHE A 205 -1.32 17.20 5.02
N GLN A 206 -0.53 18.13 5.54
CA GLN A 206 -0.80 19.56 5.36
C GLN A 206 -0.26 20.01 4.01
N VAL A 207 -1.08 20.75 3.27
CA VAL A 207 -0.76 21.27 1.94
C VAL A 207 -1.09 22.76 1.92
N ALA A 208 -0.23 23.56 1.30
CA ALA A 208 -0.41 25.00 1.27
C ALA A 208 -1.63 25.40 0.42
N VAL A 209 -2.34 26.46 0.84
CA VAL A 209 -3.44 27.02 0.04
C VAL A 209 -2.93 27.44 -1.35
N GLY A 210 -3.67 27.05 -2.39
CA GLY A 210 -3.38 27.35 -3.79
C GLY A 210 -2.20 26.57 -4.40
N SER A 211 -1.57 25.64 -3.69
CA SER A 211 -0.47 24.85 -4.26
C SER A 211 -0.95 23.85 -5.31
N GLN A 212 -0.06 23.47 -6.23
CA GLN A 212 -0.30 22.35 -7.14
C GLN A 212 -0.39 21.03 -6.36
N PHE A 213 -1.35 20.18 -6.70
CA PHE A 213 -1.57 18.93 -6.01
C PHE A 213 -1.81 17.79 -7.00
N ASN A 214 -0.93 16.78 -6.96
CA ASN A 214 -1.15 15.49 -7.61
C ASN A 214 -1.27 14.40 -6.53
N PRO A 215 -2.29 13.53 -6.60
CA PRO A 215 -2.65 12.61 -5.53
C PRO A 215 -1.61 11.50 -5.24
N THR A 216 -0.54 11.38 -6.03
CA THR A 216 0.56 10.43 -5.80
C THR A 216 1.92 11.11 -5.68
N ASN A 217 2.02 12.40 -6.00
CA ASN A 217 3.26 13.16 -5.96
C ASN A 217 2.95 14.64 -5.73
N PHE A 218 3.17 15.14 -4.52
CA PHE A 218 2.89 16.53 -4.16
C PHE A 218 3.90 17.04 -3.14
N VAL A 219 3.87 18.34 -2.85
CA VAL A 219 4.65 18.95 -1.77
C VAL A 219 3.75 19.26 -0.58
N ASN A 220 4.22 18.94 0.62
CA ASN A 220 3.52 19.34 1.83
C ASN A 220 3.70 20.86 2.09
N SER A 221 3.09 21.38 3.16
CA SER A 221 3.17 22.80 3.52
C SER A 221 4.58 23.27 3.93
N ASN A 222 5.52 22.36 4.21
CA ASN A 222 6.94 22.70 4.39
C ASN A 222 7.73 22.77 3.07
N GLY A 223 7.10 22.42 1.94
CA GLY A 223 7.79 22.25 0.66
C GLY A 223 8.52 20.91 0.52
N GLU A 224 8.26 19.93 1.38
CA GLU A 224 8.88 18.61 1.31
C GLU A 224 8.13 17.71 0.32
N PRO A 225 8.81 17.01 -0.60
CA PRO A 225 8.17 16.08 -1.52
C PRO A 225 7.54 14.88 -0.80
N VAL A 226 6.30 14.58 -1.14
CA VAL A 226 5.55 13.39 -0.72
C VAL A 226 5.25 12.56 -1.95
N ILE A 227 5.83 11.35 -2.00
CA ILE A 227 5.65 10.43 -3.14
C ILE A 227 5.00 9.15 -2.63
N ILE A 228 3.91 8.74 -3.27
CA ILE A 228 3.14 7.54 -2.95
C ILE A 228 3.31 6.55 -4.11
N SER A 229 3.65 5.31 -3.78
CA SER A 229 3.87 4.23 -4.74
C SER A 229 3.26 2.93 -4.25
N ALA A 230 3.12 1.95 -5.14
CA ALA A 230 2.64 0.63 -4.80
C ALA A 230 3.59 -0.45 -5.30
N VAL A 231 3.69 -1.53 -4.53
CA VAL A 231 4.47 -2.72 -4.88
C VAL A 231 3.58 -3.97 -4.83
N GLN A 232 4.01 -5.04 -5.50
CA GLN A 232 3.21 -6.28 -5.63
C GLN A 232 2.84 -6.91 -4.28
N ASN A 233 3.74 -6.90 -3.31
CA ASN A 233 3.49 -7.27 -1.90
C ASN A 233 4.73 -6.95 -1.04
N SER A 234 4.71 -7.28 0.25
CA SER A 234 5.84 -7.01 1.17
C SER A 234 7.11 -7.80 0.86
N ASN A 235 7.02 -8.88 0.08
CA ASN A 235 8.15 -9.72 -0.31
C ASN A 235 8.58 -9.48 -1.77
N ASN A 236 7.82 -8.68 -2.52
CA ASN A 236 8.05 -8.37 -3.92
C ASN A 236 7.88 -6.86 -4.16
N ASN A 237 9.03 -6.19 -4.33
CA ASN A 237 9.13 -4.74 -4.50
C ASN A 237 8.90 -4.27 -5.95
N THR A 238 8.58 -5.17 -6.89
CA THR A 238 8.13 -4.78 -8.22
C THR A 238 6.94 -3.83 -8.12
N ALA A 239 6.92 -2.79 -8.96
CA ALA A 239 5.84 -1.82 -8.98
C ALA A 239 4.47 -2.48 -9.26
N ALA A 240 3.45 -2.07 -8.52
CA ALA A 240 2.05 -2.33 -8.83
C ALA A 240 1.43 -1.07 -9.45
N SER A 241 0.39 -1.23 -10.27
CA SER A 241 -0.32 -0.05 -10.78
C SER A 241 -1.00 0.66 -9.61
N LEU A 242 -1.03 1.99 -9.67
CA LEU A 242 -1.60 2.83 -8.61
C LEU A 242 -2.45 3.93 -9.25
N GLU A 243 -3.71 4.00 -8.87
CA GLU A 243 -4.67 4.96 -9.41
C GLU A 243 -5.36 5.72 -8.27
N ALA A 244 -5.57 7.03 -8.46
CA ALA A 244 -6.39 7.84 -7.57
C ALA A 244 -7.87 7.69 -7.91
N THR A 245 -8.49 6.61 -7.41
CA THR A 245 -9.92 6.33 -7.59
C THR A 245 -10.88 7.38 -7.00
N SER A 246 -10.40 8.24 -6.10
CA SER A 246 -11.11 9.44 -5.68
C SER A 246 -10.12 10.53 -5.31
N ASN A 247 -10.26 11.72 -5.90
CA ASN A 247 -9.47 12.90 -5.59
C ASN A 247 -10.34 14.17 -5.63
N PRO A 248 -11.01 14.54 -4.52
CA PRO A 248 -11.84 15.74 -4.44
C PRO A 248 -11.05 16.99 -4.02
N VAL A 249 -9.71 16.93 -3.97
CA VAL A 249 -8.87 17.99 -3.40
C VAL A 249 -8.99 19.27 -4.21
N ASN A 250 -9.40 20.36 -3.54
CA ASN A 250 -9.33 21.72 -4.06
C ASN A 250 -8.46 22.56 -3.13
N THR A 251 -7.23 22.85 -3.56
CA THR A 251 -6.25 23.55 -2.71
C THR A 251 -6.58 25.03 -2.49
N SER A 252 -7.55 25.59 -3.22
CA SER A 252 -8.01 26.97 -3.02
C SER A 252 -8.91 27.14 -1.79
N GLU A 253 -9.45 26.05 -1.25
CA GLU A 253 -10.39 26.09 -0.11
C GLU A 253 -9.62 26.02 1.22
N ALA A 254 -9.14 27.19 1.65
CA ALA A 254 -8.35 27.34 2.87
C ALA A 254 -9.03 26.71 4.10
N GLY A 255 -8.28 25.91 4.83
CA GLY A 255 -8.73 25.28 6.06
C GLY A 255 -9.63 24.06 5.91
N ARG A 256 -10.01 23.70 4.67
CA ARG A 256 -10.78 22.49 4.38
C ARG A 256 -9.86 21.27 4.33
N TYR A 257 -10.45 20.09 4.51
CA TYR A 257 -9.76 18.82 4.31
C TYR A 257 -10.53 17.91 3.35
N TYR A 258 -9.78 17.04 2.68
CA TYR A 258 -10.27 16.15 1.63
C TYR A 258 -9.69 14.76 1.82
N ASN A 259 -10.48 13.74 1.53
CA ASN A 259 -10.02 12.35 1.53
C ASN A 259 -9.71 11.92 0.10
N VAL A 260 -8.49 11.45 -0.12
CA VAL A 260 -8.03 10.88 -1.39
C VAL A 260 -7.97 9.37 -1.23
N THR A 261 -8.61 8.64 -2.14
CA THR A 261 -8.60 7.17 -2.13
C THR A 261 -7.82 6.66 -3.33
N LEU A 262 -6.75 5.93 -3.02
CA LEU A 262 -5.90 5.25 -3.99
C LEU A 262 -6.24 3.76 -4.05
N THR A 263 -6.20 3.20 -5.25
CA THR A 263 -6.33 1.76 -5.47
C THR A 263 -5.09 1.26 -6.19
N ALA A 264 -4.39 0.30 -5.57
CA ALA A 264 -3.31 -0.44 -6.20
C ALA A 264 -3.84 -1.74 -6.79
N THR A 265 -3.39 -2.09 -8.01
CA THR A 265 -3.70 -3.38 -8.64
C THR A 265 -2.41 -4.13 -8.94
N GLY A 266 -2.26 -5.32 -8.33
CA GLY A 266 -1.14 -6.21 -8.60
C GLY A 266 -1.29 -6.94 -9.93
N LEU A 267 -0.22 -7.58 -10.41
CA LEU A 267 -0.20 -8.33 -11.67
C LEU A 267 -1.20 -9.49 -11.70
N THR A 268 -1.62 -9.99 -10.53
CA THR A 268 -2.65 -11.03 -10.40
C THR A 268 -4.08 -10.47 -10.39
N GLY A 269 -4.27 -9.16 -10.59
CA GLY A 269 -5.58 -8.49 -10.52
C GLY A 269 -6.10 -8.23 -9.11
N LYS A 270 -5.35 -8.62 -8.06
CA LYS A 270 -5.71 -8.31 -6.66
C LYS A 270 -5.55 -6.83 -6.39
N LYS A 271 -6.44 -6.30 -5.54
CA LYS A 271 -6.53 -4.87 -5.25
C LYS A 271 -6.31 -4.57 -3.77
N THR A 272 -5.64 -3.46 -3.51
CA THR A 272 -5.56 -2.84 -2.18
C THR A 272 -6.00 -1.39 -2.31
N THR A 273 -6.82 -0.93 -1.37
CA THR A 273 -7.18 0.48 -1.27
C THR A 273 -6.48 1.13 -0.08
N ALA A 274 -6.08 2.38 -0.23
CA ALA A 274 -5.58 3.22 0.85
C ALA A 274 -6.22 4.60 0.73
N THR A 275 -6.65 5.16 1.86
CA THR A 275 -7.19 6.52 1.93
C THR A 275 -6.27 7.37 2.79
N TYR A 276 -5.92 8.56 2.31
CA TYR A 276 -5.22 9.56 3.11
C TYR A 276 -5.99 10.88 3.05
N THR A 277 -5.72 11.76 4.01
CA THR A 277 -6.39 13.06 4.11
C THR A 277 -5.42 14.19 3.79
N VAL A 278 -5.89 15.16 3.02
CA VAL A 278 -5.19 16.40 2.75
C VAL A 278 -5.87 17.51 3.53
N LEU A 279 -5.13 18.20 4.40
CA LEU A 279 -5.56 19.40 5.12
C LEU A 279 -4.96 20.63 4.43
N ILE A 280 -5.81 21.51 3.90
CA ILE A 280 -5.38 22.77 3.30
C ILE A 280 -5.11 23.78 4.41
N THR A 281 -3.93 24.40 4.40
CA THR A 281 -3.58 25.41 5.41
C THR A 281 -4.55 26.61 5.35
N SER A 282 -4.69 27.30 6.48
CA SER A 282 -5.55 28.48 6.61
C SER A 282 -4.87 29.60 7.36
N SER A 283 -5.30 30.83 7.07
CA SER A 283 -5.02 32.03 7.89
C SER A 283 -6.06 32.20 9.02
N HIS A 284 -7.19 31.50 8.95
CA HIS A 284 -8.26 31.52 9.95
C HIS A 284 -8.12 30.39 10.97
N LYS A 285 -8.89 30.48 12.05
CA LYS A 285 -8.95 29.41 13.04
C LYS A 285 -9.60 28.16 12.47
N GLN A 286 -9.08 27.00 12.86
CA GLN A 286 -9.61 25.69 12.54
C GLN A 286 -10.08 24.99 13.82
N ALA A 287 -11.17 24.24 13.71
CA ALA A 287 -11.69 23.46 14.81
C ALA A 287 -10.80 22.24 15.08
N LEU A 288 -10.66 21.91 16.35
CA LEU A 288 -10.02 20.73 16.85
C LEU A 288 -11.06 19.65 17.18
N TYR A 289 -10.73 18.41 16.84
CA TYR A 289 -11.57 17.24 17.05
C TYR A 289 -10.85 16.24 17.95
N ALA A 290 -11.50 15.84 19.04
CA ALA A 290 -10.97 14.86 19.99
C ALA A 290 -11.09 13.42 19.48
N ASN A 291 -11.93 13.19 18.46
CA ASN A 291 -12.05 11.90 17.75
C ASN A 291 -12.23 10.71 18.71
N GLY A 292 -13.11 10.87 19.70
CA GLY A 292 -13.42 9.84 20.71
C GLY A 292 -12.57 9.88 21.98
N ALA A 293 -11.52 10.72 22.05
CA ALA A 293 -10.77 10.97 23.28
C ALA A 293 -11.48 11.98 24.20
N SER A 294 -11.16 11.94 25.50
CA SER A 294 -11.68 12.91 26.47
C SER A 294 -11.07 14.31 26.34
N SER A 295 -9.88 14.40 25.75
CA SER A 295 -9.17 15.65 25.47
C SER A 295 -8.15 15.46 24.34
N ILE A 296 -7.64 16.57 23.82
CA ILE A 296 -6.64 16.61 22.75
C ILE A 296 -5.31 16.99 23.37
N ALA A 297 -4.40 16.02 23.41
CA ALA A 297 -3.05 16.22 23.93
C ALA A 297 -2.25 17.17 23.01
N THR A 298 -1.45 18.03 23.63
CA THR A 298 -0.47 18.86 22.93
C THR A 298 0.96 18.39 23.21
N TYR A 299 1.90 18.80 22.37
CA TYR A 299 3.29 18.35 22.39
C TYR A 299 4.25 19.50 22.17
N HIS A 300 5.45 19.38 22.73
CA HIS A 300 6.63 20.15 22.36
C HIS A 300 7.57 19.28 21.53
N ILE A 301 8.10 19.81 20.42
CA ILE A 301 8.99 19.07 19.53
C ILE A 301 10.36 19.74 19.49
N TYR A 302 11.42 18.97 19.79
CA TYR A 302 12.81 19.42 19.76
C TYR A 302 13.63 18.47 18.89
N GLY A 303 13.90 18.89 17.64
CA GLY A 303 14.47 18.01 16.62
C GLY A 303 13.55 16.81 16.36
N ILE A 304 14.06 15.60 16.60
CA ILE A 304 13.32 14.34 16.47
C ILE A 304 12.54 13.93 17.74
N ASN A 305 12.71 14.67 18.85
CA ASN A 305 12.12 14.31 20.13
C ASN A 305 10.74 14.95 20.30
N VAL A 306 9.72 14.12 20.54
CA VAL A 306 8.34 14.55 20.84
C VAL A 306 8.09 14.38 22.33
N ARG A 307 7.75 15.47 23.03
CA ARG A 307 7.44 15.47 24.47
C ARG A 307 5.99 15.94 24.68
N PRO A 308 5.18 15.25 25.50
CA PRO A 308 3.88 15.78 25.90
C PRO A 308 4.03 17.13 26.60
N ALA A 309 3.15 18.07 26.30
CA ALA A 309 3.03 19.32 27.02
C ALA A 309 1.95 19.23 28.11
N SER A 310 1.98 20.15 29.07
CA SER A 310 1.02 20.18 30.19
C SER A 310 -0.36 20.68 29.79
N THR A 311 -0.48 21.33 28.63
CA THR A 311 -1.73 21.88 28.11
C THR A 311 -2.46 20.87 27.23
N THR A 312 -3.80 20.90 27.28
CA THR A 312 -4.67 20.09 26.42
C THR A 312 -5.79 20.95 25.86
N PHE A 313 -6.26 20.64 24.67
CA PHE A 313 -7.48 21.23 24.10
C PHE A 313 -8.69 20.33 24.35
N LYS A 314 -9.88 20.92 24.24
CA LYS A 314 -11.17 20.23 24.25
C LYS A 314 -11.66 20.01 22.82
N ASP A 315 -12.61 19.08 22.68
CA ASP A 315 -13.33 18.91 21.43
C ASP A 315 -14.08 20.20 21.07
N GLY A 316 -13.95 20.66 19.83
CA GLY A 316 -14.54 21.89 19.34
C GLY A 316 -13.74 23.17 19.62
N ASP A 317 -12.62 23.09 20.36
CA ASP A 317 -11.72 24.24 20.50
C ASP A 317 -11.21 24.69 19.13
N THR A 318 -10.90 25.98 18.97
CA THR A 318 -10.41 26.53 17.70
C THR A 318 -9.02 27.13 17.84
N VAL A 319 -8.15 26.84 16.87
CA VAL A 319 -6.75 27.28 16.86
C VAL A 319 -6.33 27.78 15.49
N TYR A 320 -5.37 28.70 15.45
CA TYR A 320 -4.59 28.96 14.26
C TYR A 320 -3.59 27.82 14.07
N VAL A 321 -3.53 27.29 12.86
CA VAL A 321 -2.58 26.23 12.48
C VAL A 321 -1.47 26.86 11.68
N ALA A 322 -0.22 26.62 12.02
CA ALA A 322 0.96 27.08 11.31
C ALA A 322 1.05 26.50 9.88
N ASP A 323 1.93 27.06 9.05
CA ASP A 323 2.29 26.41 7.78
C ASP A 323 3.26 25.25 8.00
N GLN A 324 3.97 25.26 9.13
CA GLN A 324 4.87 24.18 9.50
C GLN A 324 4.11 22.91 9.90
N THR A 325 4.54 21.79 9.32
CA THR A 325 4.11 20.44 9.68
C THR A 325 5.33 19.58 10.03
N ARG A 326 5.16 18.47 10.75
CA ARG A 326 6.25 17.51 10.99
C ARG A 326 5.72 16.09 10.98
N THR A 327 6.43 15.17 10.35
CA THR A 327 6.16 13.73 10.48
C THR A 327 7.27 13.05 11.29
N LEU A 328 6.95 12.62 12.50
CA LEU A 328 7.87 11.92 13.40
C LEU A 328 7.25 10.58 13.82
N ASN A 329 8.02 9.49 13.73
CA ASN A 329 7.54 8.13 14.03
C ASN A 329 6.21 7.77 13.32
N ASN A 330 6.08 8.15 12.04
CA ASN A 330 4.88 7.97 11.22
C ASN A 330 3.61 8.66 11.73
N VAL A 331 3.76 9.67 12.59
CA VAL A 331 2.66 10.53 13.05
C VAL A 331 2.90 11.95 12.52
N SER A 332 1.89 12.51 11.86
CA SER A 332 1.90 13.92 11.44
C SER A 332 1.47 14.84 12.58
N TYR A 333 2.21 15.93 12.75
CA TYR A 333 2.00 16.96 13.73
C TYR A 333 1.85 18.32 13.05
N SER A 334 0.94 19.12 13.59
CA SER A 334 0.69 20.50 13.15
C SER A 334 0.96 21.43 14.31
N GLN A 335 1.75 22.47 14.05
CA GLN A 335 2.04 23.50 15.03
C GLN A 335 0.84 24.45 15.11
N VAL A 336 0.48 24.89 16.32
CA VAL A 336 -0.77 25.62 16.57
C VAL A 336 -0.59 26.76 17.58
N SER A 337 -1.54 27.68 17.58
CA SER A 337 -1.70 28.72 18.61
C SER A 337 -3.16 29.17 18.71
N THR A 338 -3.60 29.62 19.88
CA THR A 338 -4.90 30.27 20.06
C THR A 338 -4.89 31.76 19.73
N LYS A 339 -3.70 32.36 19.55
CA LYS A 339 -3.51 33.83 19.40
C LYS A 339 -3.54 34.29 17.95
N SER A 340 -2.66 33.78 17.10
CA SER A 340 -2.56 34.14 15.68
C SER A 340 -1.77 33.10 14.89
N LYS A 341 -1.82 33.17 13.56
CA LYS A 341 -1.01 32.35 12.66
C LYS A 341 0.50 32.61 12.83
N SER A 342 0.89 33.88 13.01
CA SER A 342 2.29 34.25 13.25
C SER A 342 2.83 33.68 14.57
N ASP A 343 1.99 33.75 15.63
CA ASP A 343 2.33 33.12 16.92
C ASP A 343 2.39 31.59 16.78
N ALA A 344 1.48 30.97 16.01
CA ALA A 344 1.55 29.53 15.71
C ALA A 344 2.88 29.16 15.03
N ASN A 345 3.30 29.87 13.99
CA ASN A 345 4.57 29.63 13.29
C ASN A 345 5.82 29.78 14.20
N SER A 346 5.69 30.49 15.32
CA SER A 346 6.78 30.71 16.29
C SER A 346 6.62 29.90 17.59
N SER A 347 5.47 29.25 17.80
CA SER A 347 5.17 28.50 19.03
C SER A 347 5.93 27.18 19.06
N ASN A 348 5.96 26.48 20.19
CA ASN A 348 6.35 25.06 20.22
C ASN A 348 5.18 24.19 20.68
N ILE A 349 3.95 24.58 20.35
CA ILE A 349 2.75 23.82 20.71
C ILE A 349 2.29 23.08 19.47
N TRP A 350 2.30 21.76 19.53
CA TRP A 350 1.91 20.88 18.44
C TRP A 350 0.73 20.03 18.85
N VAL A 351 -0.18 19.78 17.90
CA VAL A 351 -1.19 18.73 18.00
C VAL A 351 -0.92 17.69 16.93
N LYS A 352 -1.44 16.48 17.09
CA LYS A 352 -1.48 15.54 15.95
C LYS A 352 -2.35 16.16 14.87
N THR A 353 -1.93 16.11 13.61
CA THR A 353 -2.72 16.66 12.48
C THR A 353 -4.08 15.98 12.37
N SER A 354 -4.23 14.75 12.86
CA SER A 354 -5.51 14.06 13.00
C SER A 354 -6.53 14.78 13.86
N SER A 355 -6.12 15.64 14.77
CA SER A 355 -7.03 16.47 15.56
C SER A 355 -7.53 17.69 14.81
N LEU A 356 -7.04 18.00 13.60
CA LEU A 356 -7.50 19.12 12.77
C LEU A 356 -8.44 18.69 11.64
N VAL A 357 -8.69 17.40 11.53
CA VAL A 357 -9.62 16.83 10.56
C VAL A 357 -10.61 15.97 11.30
N LYS A 358 -11.85 15.98 10.83
CA LYS A 358 -12.79 14.93 11.20
C LYS A 358 -12.41 13.72 10.35
N PRO A 359 -12.14 12.55 10.95
CA PRO A 359 -11.89 11.34 10.17
C PRO A 359 -12.99 11.18 9.12
N ALA A 360 -12.64 10.72 7.92
CA ALA A 360 -13.64 10.19 7.00
C ALA A 360 -14.50 9.21 7.82
N GLY A 361 -15.81 9.44 7.86
CA GLY A 361 -16.68 8.48 8.51
C GLY A 361 -16.41 7.11 7.90
N ASP A 362 -16.30 6.07 8.74
CA ASP A 362 -16.17 4.72 8.19
C ASP A 362 -17.33 4.49 7.21
N THR A 363 -17.02 3.94 6.04
CA THR A 363 -18.05 3.59 5.06
C THR A 363 -18.56 2.18 5.36
N ASN A 364 -19.80 1.88 4.94
CA ASN A 364 -20.44 0.58 5.14
C ASN A 364 -20.61 0.18 6.62
N THR A 365 -20.88 1.14 7.50
CA THR A 365 -21.12 0.83 8.91
C THR A 365 -22.44 0.09 9.14
N LYS A 366 -22.50 -0.66 10.23
CA LYS A 366 -23.72 -1.35 10.66
C LYS A 366 -23.91 -1.20 12.16
N THR A 367 -25.10 -0.81 12.57
CA THR A 367 -25.49 -0.80 13.98
C THR A 367 -25.91 -2.21 14.40
N LEU A 368 -25.23 -2.78 15.39
CA LEU A 368 -25.49 -4.10 15.93
C LEU A 368 -25.48 -4.09 17.46
N PRO A 369 -26.31 -4.91 18.12
CA PRO A 369 -26.29 -5.02 19.57
C PRO A 369 -25.06 -5.78 20.05
N VAL A 370 -24.48 -5.33 21.15
CA VAL A 370 -23.50 -6.10 21.91
C VAL A 370 -24.21 -7.23 22.63
N MET A 371 -23.86 -8.48 22.35
CA MET A 371 -24.54 -9.65 22.92
C MET A 371 -23.89 -10.15 24.21
N VAL A 372 -22.65 -9.80 24.49
CA VAL A 372 -21.93 -10.03 25.76
C VAL A 372 -21.02 -8.84 26.00
N ASP A 373 -20.92 -8.37 27.26
CA ASP A 373 -20.05 -7.24 27.62
C ASP A 373 -18.68 -7.40 26.95
N SER A 374 -18.35 -6.43 26.11
CA SER A 374 -17.16 -6.49 25.27
C SER A 374 -16.19 -5.43 25.73
N ARG A 375 -14.98 -5.86 26.08
CA ARG A 375 -13.84 -4.97 26.22
C ARG A 375 -13.58 -4.24 24.91
N ALA A 376 -13.18 -2.97 24.99
CA ALA A 376 -12.60 -2.22 23.88
C ALA A 376 -11.11 -2.53 23.79
N TYR A 377 -10.64 -2.91 22.60
CA TYR A 377 -9.24 -3.23 22.35
C TYR A 377 -8.61 -2.23 21.37
N ASP A 378 -7.30 -2.02 21.48
CA ASP A 378 -6.53 -1.35 20.43
C ASP A 378 -6.24 -2.31 19.25
N LYS A 379 -5.60 -1.79 18.19
CA LYS A 379 -5.20 -2.56 17.01
C LYS A 379 -4.20 -3.70 17.29
N ASN A 380 -3.54 -3.69 18.45
CA ASN A 380 -2.58 -4.70 18.87
C ASN A 380 -3.22 -5.74 19.82
N GLY A 381 -4.50 -5.57 20.17
CA GLY A 381 -5.25 -6.46 21.05
C GLY A 381 -5.08 -6.15 22.54
N ASN A 382 -4.55 -4.98 22.90
CA ASN A 382 -4.47 -4.54 24.29
C ASN A 382 -5.79 -3.92 24.73
N TYR A 383 -6.13 -4.08 26.02
CA TYR A 383 -7.35 -3.52 26.58
C TYR A 383 -7.23 -2.01 26.81
N LEU A 384 -8.22 -1.24 26.36
CA LEU A 384 -8.24 0.23 26.45
C LEU A 384 -8.80 0.79 27.76
N GLY A 385 -9.30 -0.05 28.67
CA GLY A 385 -9.77 0.38 29.99
C GLY A 385 -11.28 0.62 30.12
N HIS A 386 -12.05 0.52 29.03
CA HIS A 386 -13.53 0.64 29.07
C HIS A 386 -14.26 -0.51 28.35
N MET A 387 -15.57 -0.62 28.59
CA MET A 387 -16.41 -1.71 28.06
C MET A 387 -17.56 -1.16 27.23
N TYR A 388 -17.94 -1.93 26.22
CA TYR A 388 -19.24 -1.87 25.56
C TYR A 388 -20.17 -2.87 26.25
N TYR A 389 -21.19 -2.37 26.93
CA TYR A 389 -22.09 -3.19 27.73
C TYR A 389 -23.09 -3.96 26.87
N ALA A 390 -23.43 -5.18 27.30
CA ALA A 390 -24.41 -6.01 26.61
C ALA A 390 -25.76 -5.29 26.48
N TYR A 391 -26.37 -5.51 25.33
CA TYR A 391 -27.66 -5.00 24.88
C TYR A 391 -27.70 -3.55 24.45
N ASN A 392 -26.60 -2.82 24.61
CA ASN A 392 -26.42 -1.55 23.93
C ASN A 392 -26.05 -1.79 22.48
N ASP A 393 -26.52 -0.90 21.61
CA ASP A 393 -26.15 -0.90 20.21
C ASP A 393 -24.80 -0.21 20.04
N ILE A 394 -23.99 -0.76 19.14
CA ILE A 394 -22.75 -0.17 18.69
C ILE A 394 -22.73 -0.13 17.18
N GLU A 395 -22.12 0.91 16.63
CA GLU A 395 -21.87 0.99 15.20
C GLU A 395 -20.50 0.37 14.91
N ILE A 396 -20.45 -0.57 13.96
CA ILE A 396 -19.22 -1.29 13.59
C ILE A 396 -18.96 -1.21 12.09
N VAL A 397 -17.71 -1.42 11.70
CA VAL A 397 -17.36 -1.77 10.31
C VAL A 397 -17.45 -3.30 10.18
N PRO A 398 -18.31 -3.84 9.30
CA PRO A 398 -18.63 -5.28 9.24
C PRO A 398 -17.52 -6.16 8.65
N THR A 399 -16.37 -5.57 8.31
CA THR A 399 -15.17 -6.29 7.92
C THR A 399 -14.51 -6.93 9.14
N VAL A 400 -14.35 -8.25 9.12
CA VAL A 400 -13.66 -8.99 10.19
C VAL A 400 -12.16 -8.81 10.08
N VAL A 401 -11.52 -8.42 11.18
CA VAL A 401 -10.05 -8.36 11.31
C VAL A 401 -9.56 -9.42 12.29
N THR A 402 -8.33 -9.91 12.10
CA THR A 402 -7.70 -10.88 12.99
C THR A 402 -6.54 -10.23 13.74
N ILE A 403 -6.59 -10.24 15.08
CA ILE A 403 -5.56 -9.69 15.97
C ILE A 403 -5.17 -10.79 16.96
N ASN A 404 -3.90 -11.19 16.98
CA ASN A 404 -3.37 -12.25 17.85
C ASN A 404 -4.21 -13.54 17.81
N GLY A 405 -4.58 -13.99 16.60
CA GLY A 405 -5.37 -15.22 16.38
C GLY A 405 -6.84 -15.15 16.79
N LYS A 406 -7.36 -13.96 17.12
CA LYS A 406 -8.77 -13.75 17.47
C LYS A 406 -9.43 -12.78 16.48
N THR A 407 -10.73 -12.94 16.27
CA THR A 407 -11.50 -12.12 15.32
C THR A 407 -12.19 -10.93 16.00
N TYR A 408 -12.14 -9.77 15.35
CA TYR A 408 -12.70 -8.51 15.81
C TYR A 408 -13.45 -7.76 14.70
N TYR A 409 -14.35 -6.87 15.09
CA TYR A 409 -14.82 -5.77 14.27
C TYR A 409 -14.18 -4.47 14.77
N LYS A 410 -13.89 -3.55 13.84
CA LYS A 410 -13.58 -2.15 14.18
C LYS A 410 -14.88 -1.46 14.59
N VAL A 411 -14.85 -0.72 15.69
CA VAL A 411 -15.96 0.18 16.05
C VAL A 411 -15.91 1.38 15.12
N ALA A 412 -17.05 1.72 14.54
CA ALA A 412 -17.13 2.78 13.56
C ALA A 412 -16.64 4.10 14.14
N ASN A 413 -15.86 4.84 13.36
CA ASN A 413 -15.32 6.16 13.67
C ASN A 413 -14.41 6.20 14.90
N LYS A 414 -13.91 5.04 15.34
CA LYS A 414 -13.00 4.89 16.49
C LYS A 414 -11.86 3.93 16.17
N ASP A 415 -10.71 4.12 16.79
CA ASP A 415 -9.58 3.18 16.76
C ASP A 415 -9.72 2.08 17.83
N GLU A 416 -10.94 1.56 17.95
CA GLU A 416 -11.30 0.56 18.95
C GLU A 416 -11.84 -0.70 18.27
N TYR A 417 -11.57 -1.85 18.87
CA TYR A 417 -11.95 -3.15 18.34
C TYR A 417 -12.75 -3.94 19.36
N VAL A 418 -13.77 -4.65 18.90
CA VAL A 418 -14.63 -5.52 19.72
C VAL A 418 -14.65 -6.93 19.14
N ARG A 419 -14.71 -7.96 19.99
CA ARG A 419 -14.64 -9.35 19.52
C ARG A 419 -15.88 -9.70 18.72
N VAL A 420 -15.70 -10.32 17.55
CA VAL A 420 -16.81 -10.84 16.70
C VAL A 420 -17.74 -11.73 17.53
N THR A 421 -17.16 -12.58 18.39
CA THR A 421 -17.92 -13.48 19.27
C THR A 421 -18.88 -12.76 20.21
N ASN A 422 -18.64 -11.49 20.52
CA ASN A 422 -19.48 -10.71 21.43
C ASN A 422 -20.57 -9.92 20.69
N ILE A 423 -20.47 -9.77 19.37
CA ILE A 423 -21.41 -9.00 18.54
C ILE A 423 -22.27 -9.95 17.71
N THR A 424 -21.70 -10.56 16.66
CA THR A 424 -22.40 -11.49 15.76
C THR A 424 -22.29 -12.94 16.21
N GLY A 425 -21.35 -13.27 17.09
CA GLY A 425 -21.23 -14.61 17.66
C GLY A 425 -20.55 -15.61 16.74
N ASN A 426 -20.62 -16.89 17.12
CA ASN A 426 -20.15 -18.03 16.34
C ASN A 426 -21.28 -19.03 16.14
N GLN A 427 -21.41 -19.53 14.92
CA GLN A 427 -22.29 -20.65 14.62
C GLN A 427 -21.71 -21.95 15.19
N ARG A 428 -22.53 -22.70 15.94
CA ARG A 428 -22.17 -24.01 16.51
C ARG A 428 -23.28 -25.02 16.27
N THR A 429 -22.91 -26.22 15.88
CA THR A 429 -23.85 -27.33 15.67
C THR A 429 -24.06 -28.13 16.95
N LEU A 430 -25.32 -28.48 17.22
CA LEU A 430 -25.68 -29.31 18.37
C LEU A 430 -25.36 -30.79 18.11
N LYS A 431 -24.67 -31.44 19.04
CA LYS A 431 -24.46 -32.90 19.06
C LYS A 431 -25.55 -33.66 19.83
N HIS A 432 -26.31 -32.99 20.68
CA HIS A 432 -27.47 -33.54 21.39
C HIS A 432 -28.65 -32.57 21.37
N ASN A 433 -29.86 -33.09 21.49
CA ASN A 433 -31.04 -32.25 21.67
C ASN A 433 -30.91 -31.43 22.97
N ALA A 434 -31.16 -30.13 22.91
CA ALA A 434 -30.84 -29.19 23.98
C ALA A 434 -32.05 -28.35 24.41
N TYR A 435 -32.24 -28.19 25.72
CA TYR A 435 -33.16 -27.20 26.25
C TYR A 435 -32.49 -25.83 26.38
N ILE A 436 -33.29 -24.77 26.29
CA ILE A 436 -32.87 -23.38 26.51
C ILE A 436 -33.14 -23.02 27.98
N TYR A 437 -32.16 -22.42 28.63
CA TYR A 437 -32.14 -22.12 30.05
C TYR A 437 -32.13 -20.63 30.31
N TRP A 438 -32.87 -20.22 31.34
CA TRP A 438 -32.87 -18.86 31.89
C TRP A 438 -31.82 -18.73 33.00
N SER A 439 -31.65 -19.82 33.78
CA SER A 439 -30.72 -19.92 34.89
C SER A 439 -30.20 -21.37 35.04
N SER A 440 -29.35 -21.62 36.05
CA SER A 440 -28.88 -22.98 36.39
C SER A 440 -29.99 -23.99 36.69
N TYR A 441 -31.17 -23.52 37.10
CA TYR A 441 -32.25 -24.36 37.62
C TYR A 441 -33.54 -24.25 36.82
N ARG A 442 -33.68 -23.23 35.96
CA ARG A 442 -34.94 -22.92 35.26
C ARG A 442 -34.74 -22.85 33.75
N ARG A 443 -35.62 -23.53 33.00
CA ARG A 443 -35.73 -23.40 31.54
C ARG A 443 -36.33 -22.04 31.17
N THR A 444 -35.95 -21.50 30.02
CA THR A 444 -36.51 -20.23 29.54
C THR A 444 -37.99 -20.42 29.19
N PRO A 445 -38.91 -19.69 29.85
CA PRO A 445 -40.34 -19.79 29.55
C PRO A 445 -40.63 -19.47 28.08
N GLY A 446 -41.63 -20.14 27.49
CA GLY A 446 -42.01 -19.91 26.09
C GLY A 446 -41.00 -20.41 25.06
N THR A 447 -39.97 -21.16 25.47
CA THR A 447 -39.00 -21.76 24.55
C THR A 447 -39.06 -23.28 24.56
N GLY A 448 -38.92 -23.87 23.37
CA GLY A 448 -38.90 -25.31 23.16
C GLY A 448 -37.50 -25.93 23.34
N LYS A 449 -37.35 -27.11 22.75
CA LYS A 449 -36.07 -27.81 22.62
C LYS A 449 -35.48 -27.51 21.24
N MET A 450 -34.15 -27.41 21.17
CA MET A 450 -33.41 -27.44 19.90
C MET A 450 -32.92 -28.87 19.64
N TYR A 451 -32.90 -29.27 18.39
CA TYR A 451 -32.62 -30.64 17.97
C TYR A 451 -31.16 -30.80 17.54
N ARG A 452 -30.63 -32.01 17.73
CA ARG A 452 -29.31 -32.42 17.23
C ARG A 452 -29.19 -32.10 15.74
N GLY A 453 -28.02 -31.61 15.33
CA GLY A 453 -27.75 -31.20 13.96
C GLY A 453 -28.14 -29.74 13.65
N GLN A 454 -28.97 -29.10 14.48
CA GLN A 454 -29.26 -27.67 14.31
C GLN A 454 -28.05 -26.81 14.66
N THR A 455 -27.86 -25.75 13.88
CA THR A 455 -26.86 -24.71 14.12
C THR A 455 -27.45 -23.60 14.96
N VAL A 456 -26.69 -23.14 15.95
CA VAL A 456 -27.09 -22.09 16.90
C VAL A 456 -26.00 -21.05 16.98
N THR A 457 -26.37 -19.78 16.92
CA THR A 457 -25.44 -18.67 17.17
C THR A 457 -25.16 -18.58 18.67
N THR A 458 -23.89 -18.71 19.04
CA THR A 458 -23.40 -18.57 20.43
C THR A 458 -22.56 -17.32 20.58
N TYR A 459 -22.70 -16.64 21.72
CA TYR A 459 -21.96 -15.40 22.00
C TYR A 459 -21.00 -15.57 23.18
N GLY A 460 -19.86 -14.88 23.06
CA GLY A 460 -18.80 -14.82 24.06
C GLY A 460 -18.17 -16.18 24.36
N GLY A 461 -17.52 -16.24 25.53
CA GLY A 461 -16.99 -17.49 26.09
C GLY A 461 -18.06 -18.30 26.82
N GLN A 462 -17.72 -19.54 27.16
CA GLN A 462 -18.54 -20.37 28.04
C GLN A 462 -18.66 -19.73 29.42
N MET A 463 -19.89 -19.65 29.94
CA MET A 463 -20.19 -19.13 31.27
C MET A 463 -20.43 -20.30 32.24
N ARG A 464 -19.80 -20.27 33.41
CA ARG A 464 -20.09 -21.25 34.47
C ARG A 464 -21.28 -20.76 35.30
N PHE A 465 -22.33 -21.56 35.37
CA PHE A 465 -23.49 -21.26 36.21
C PHE A 465 -23.32 -21.84 37.62
N LYS A 466 -24.20 -21.46 38.55
CA LYS A 466 -24.16 -21.88 39.97
C LYS A 466 -24.16 -23.41 40.15
N ASN A 467 -24.75 -24.15 39.23
CA ASN A 467 -24.75 -25.63 39.23
C ASN A 467 -23.43 -26.25 38.74
N GLY A 468 -22.38 -25.46 38.55
CA GLY A 468 -21.06 -25.88 38.11
C GLY A 468 -20.93 -26.22 36.62
N LYS A 469 -22.03 -26.23 35.87
CA LYS A 469 -22.04 -26.54 34.43
C LYS A 469 -21.76 -25.30 33.60
N LYS A 470 -21.20 -25.52 32.41
CA LYS A 470 -20.87 -24.46 31.45
C LYS A 470 -21.98 -24.29 30.41
N TYR A 471 -22.26 -23.04 30.06
CA TYR A 471 -23.33 -22.65 29.14
C TYR A 471 -22.82 -21.60 28.16
N TYR A 472 -23.38 -21.57 26.95
CA TYR A 472 -23.24 -20.46 26.02
C TYR A 472 -24.49 -19.60 26.05
N ARG A 473 -24.31 -18.27 25.97
CA ARG A 473 -25.39 -17.35 25.60
C ARG A 473 -25.72 -17.56 24.12
N ILE A 474 -27.00 -17.55 23.76
CA ILE A 474 -27.45 -17.78 22.37
C ILE A 474 -28.27 -16.61 21.82
N GLU A 475 -28.54 -16.63 20.51
CA GLU A 475 -29.39 -15.67 19.80
C GLU A 475 -30.72 -15.35 20.51
N GLY A 476 -31.13 -14.09 20.46
CA GLY A 476 -32.32 -13.58 21.13
C GLY A 476 -32.24 -13.48 22.65
N CYS A 477 -31.09 -13.75 23.28
CA CYS A 477 -30.94 -13.52 24.72
C CYS A 477 -31.02 -12.02 25.03
N ARG A 478 -31.91 -11.59 25.94
CA ARG A 478 -32.03 -10.21 26.50
C ARG A 478 -32.13 -10.24 28.02
N ASN A 479 -32.15 -9.07 28.69
CA ASN A 479 -32.28 -8.99 30.16
C ASN A 479 -33.55 -9.68 30.69
N ASN A 480 -34.67 -9.46 30.01
CA ASN A 480 -35.99 -10.04 30.28
C ASN A 480 -36.26 -11.33 29.50
N ASN A 481 -35.28 -11.85 28.77
CA ASN A 481 -35.39 -13.10 28.02
C ASN A 481 -34.04 -13.81 27.98
N LYS A 482 -33.65 -14.38 29.13
CA LYS A 482 -32.37 -15.06 29.25
C LYS A 482 -32.42 -16.37 28.46
N ARG A 483 -31.47 -16.58 27.54
CA ARG A 483 -31.39 -17.77 26.68
C ARG A 483 -29.98 -18.34 26.68
N TYR A 484 -29.85 -19.53 27.24
CA TYR A 484 -28.57 -20.24 27.37
C TYR A 484 -28.69 -21.72 27.03
N ILE A 485 -27.67 -22.29 26.40
CA ILE A 485 -27.58 -23.74 26.16
C ILE A 485 -26.31 -24.29 26.79
N LYS A 486 -26.40 -25.48 27.39
CA LYS A 486 -25.23 -26.18 27.97
C LYS A 486 -24.16 -26.38 26.90
N ALA A 487 -22.93 -25.98 27.22
CA ALA A 487 -21.81 -26.06 26.29
C ALA A 487 -21.53 -27.51 25.83
N VAL A 488 -21.76 -28.49 26.71
CA VAL A 488 -21.60 -29.92 26.41
C VAL A 488 -22.57 -30.45 25.35
N ASN A 489 -23.57 -29.69 24.93
CA ASN A 489 -24.50 -30.10 23.87
C ASN A 489 -24.02 -29.71 22.46
N PHE A 490 -22.90 -28.98 22.35
CA PHE A 490 -22.27 -28.61 21.08
C PHE A 490 -21.06 -29.49 20.77
N TYR A 491 -20.66 -29.53 19.48
CA TYR A 491 -19.37 -30.09 19.05
C TYR A 491 -18.19 -29.26 19.55
#